data_AF-A0A7K2VFT9-F1
#
_entry.id   AF-A0A7K2VFT9-F1
#
_cell.length_a   1.000
_cell.length_b   1.000
_cell.length_c   1.000
_cell.angle_alpha   90.00
_cell.angle_beta   90.00
_cell.angle_gamma   90.00
#
_symmetry.space_group_name_H-M   'P 1'
#
loop_
_entity.id
_entity.type
_entity.pdbx_description
1 polymer ?
#
loop_
_entity_poly.entity_id
_entity_poly.type
_entity_poly.pdbx_seq_one_letter_code
_entity_poly.pdbx_strand_id
1 'polypeptide(L)'
;AEPLTGHNGPVNAVACTLLDNTPIAVTGSSDHTVRLWDLTTGQPIAEPLTGHIDTVTDVVSTVLEGTPIAATTSWDNTVRVWDLRSRKLVQKLIAPSCQGACFTNNGRLVVGLGRDLAVLHRNQASPGQGYGAPTPLSPD
;
A
#
# COMPACT_ATOMS: atom_id res chain seq x y z
N ALA A 1 17.43 -23.23 4.54
CA ALA A 1 17.26 -21.85 4.03
C ALA A 1 17.84 -20.92 5.08
N GLU A 2 18.68 -19.97 4.67
CA GLU A 2 19.18 -18.93 5.57
C GLU A 2 18.05 -17.94 5.91
N PRO A 3 18.01 -17.38 7.13
CA PRO A 3 17.01 -16.39 7.50
C PRO A 3 17.20 -15.09 6.72
N LEU A 4 16.10 -14.46 6.31
CA LEU A 4 16.13 -13.12 5.71
C LEU A 4 16.27 -12.07 6.83
N THR A 5 17.46 -11.47 6.94
CA THR A 5 17.79 -10.53 8.02
C THR A 5 17.82 -9.08 7.55
N GLY A 6 17.40 -8.14 8.40
CA GLY A 6 17.57 -6.71 8.13
C GLY A 6 16.67 -5.79 8.93
N HIS A 7 15.50 -6.26 9.39
CA HIS A 7 14.68 -5.48 10.32
C HIS A 7 15.35 -5.33 11.68
N ASN A 8 15.18 -4.17 12.31
CA ASN A 8 15.71 -3.86 13.64
C ASN A 8 14.69 -4.05 14.77
N GLY A 9 13.54 -4.63 14.44
CA GLY A 9 12.47 -4.96 15.37
C GLY A 9 11.65 -6.16 14.87
N PRO A 10 10.70 -6.65 15.67
CA PRO A 10 9.80 -7.73 15.26
C PRO A 10 9.18 -7.49 13.89
N VAL A 11 9.14 -8.54 13.06
CA VAL A 11 8.36 -8.55 11.82
C VAL A 11 6.95 -8.96 12.22
N ASN A 12 5.99 -8.05 12.09
CA ASN A 12 4.62 -8.27 12.55
C ASN A 12 3.73 -8.83 11.46
N ALA A 13 4.06 -8.54 10.20
CA ALA A 13 3.26 -8.94 9.06
C ALA A 13 4.10 -9.20 7.82
N VAL A 14 3.62 -10.11 6.99
CA VAL A 14 4.22 -10.50 5.71
C VAL A 14 3.13 -10.75 4.69
N ALA A 15 3.33 -10.25 3.47
CA ALA A 15 2.52 -10.58 2.31
C ALA A 15 3.41 -10.98 1.14
N CYS A 16 2.91 -11.87 0.28
CA CYS A 16 3.61 -12.29 -0.93
C CYS A 16 2.93 -11.73 -2.17
N THR A 17 3.70 -11.40 -3.20
CA THR A 17 3.16 -11.02 -4.51
C THR A 17 4.20 -11.27 -5.59
N LEU A 18 3.85 -10.95 -6.83
CA LEU A 18 4.78 -10.96 -7.96
C LEU A 18 5.19 -9.54 -8.32
N LEU A 19 6.50 -9.31 -8.45
CA LEU A 19 7.08 -8.14 -9.07
C LEU A 19 7.78 -8.58 -10.35
N ASP A 20 7.20 -8.28 -11.51
CA ASP A 20 7.74 -8.72 -12.81
C ASP A 20 7.99 -10.22 -12.89
N ASN A 21 6.99 -11.01 -12.50
CA ASN A 21 7.04 -12.47 -12.37
C ASN A 21 8.07 -13.01 -11.35
N THR A 22 8.74 -12.14 -10.61
CA THR A 22 9.61 -12.53 -9.49
C THR A 22 8.77 -12.64 -8.22
N PRO A 23 8.80 -13.79 -7.51
CA PRO A 23 8.14 -13.91 -6.22
C PRO A 23 8.86 -13.05 -5.19
N ILE A 24 8.10 -12.16 -4.55
CA ILE A 24 8.61 -11.27 -3.52
C ILE A 24 7.80 -11.38 -2.24
N ALA A 25 8.45 -11.14 -1.10
CA ALA A 25 7.78 -10.87 0.16
C ALA A 25 7.85 -9.38 0.49
N VAL A 26 6.77 -8.84 1.04
CA VAL A 26 6.69 -7.50 1.63
C VAL A 26 6.46 -7.67 3.12
N THR A 27 7.33 -7.10 3.94
CA THR A 27 7.29 -7.26 5.41
C THR A 27 7.11 -5.91 6.10
N GLY A 28 6.30 -5.87 7.16
CA GLY A 28 6.11 -4.72 8.02
C GLY A 28 6.61 -5.01 9.43
N SER A 29 7.26 -4.02 10.06
CA SER A 29 7.93 -4.23 11.35
C SER A 29 7.66 -3.12 12.37
N SER A 30 7.89 -3.47 13.64
CA SER A 30 8.01 -2.52 14.75
C SER A 30 9.22 -1.58 14.65
N ASP A 31 10.12 -1.76 13.67
CA ASP A 31 11.13 -0.75 13.33
C ASP A 31 10.59 0.40 12.44
N HIS A 32 9.26 0.43 12.23
CA HIS A 32 8.51 1.42 11.46
C HIS A 32 8.80 1.39 9.95
N THR A 33 9.49 0.36 9.46
CA THR A 33 9.80 0.21 8.04
C THR A 33 9.02 -0.91 7.39
N VAL A 34 8.92 -0.81 6.06
CA VAL A 34 8.42 -1.87 5.19
C VAL A 34 9.56 -2.33 4.30
N ARG A 35 9.83 -3.63 4.19
CA ARG A 35 10.91 -4.18 3.35
C ARG A 35 10.37 -5.08 2.27
N LEU A 36 11.09 -5.12 1.15
CA LEU A 36 10.81 -6.01 0.02
C LEU A 36 11.96 -7.00 -0.12
N TRP A 37 11.64 -8.27 -0.29
CA TRP A 37 12.59 -9.36 -0.40
C TRP A 37 12.35 -10.13 -1.69
N ASP A 38 13.41 -10.40 -2.43
CA ASP A 38 13.38 -11.37 -3.52
C ASP A 38 13.46 -12.77 -2.91
N LEU A 39 12.41 -13.56 -3.08
CA LEU A 39 12.31 -14.91 -2.52
C LEU A 39 13.13 -15.94 -3.32
N THR A 40 13.61 -15.59 -4.51
CA THR A 40 14.48 -16.43 -5.32
C THR A 40 15.92 -16.36 -4.81
N THR A 41 16.38 -15.16 -4.50
CA THR A 41 17.77 -14.90 -4.08
C THR A 41 17.94 -14.81 -2.57
N GLY A 42 16.86 -14.60 -1.82
CA GLY A 42 16.89 -14.35 -0.39
C GLY A 42 17.54 -13.01 -0.04
N GLN A 43 17.54 -12.05 -0.97
CA GLN A 43 18.15 -10.73 -0.78
C GLN A 43 17.09 -9.63 -0.68
N PRO A 44 17.35 -8.54 0.06
CA PRO A 44 16.51 -7.36 0.01
C PRO A 44 16.56 -6.74 -1.39
N ILE A 45 15.41 -6.35 -1.93
CA ILE A 45 15.32 -5.76 -3.27
C ILE A 45 15.98 -4.37 -3.30
N ALA A 46 15.94 -3.65 -2.18
CA ALA A 46 16.64 -2.39 -1.93
C ALA A 46 16.35 -1.87 -0.50
N GLU A 47 16.70 -0.61 -0.22
CA GLU A 47 16.43 0.08 1.06
C GLU A 47 14.96 -0.04 1.53
N PRO A 48 14.70 0.02 2.84
CA PRO A 48 13.34 -0.03 3.36
C PRO A 48 12.48 1.13 2.85
N LEU A 49 11.18 0.87 2.66
CA LEU A 49 10.20 1.94 2.49
C LEU A 49 9.92 2.57 3.86
N THR A 50 10.07 3.89 3.93
CA THR A 50 10.05 4.63 5.19
C THR A 50 8.91 5.65 5.25
N GLY A 51 8.62 6.09 6.47
CA GLY A 51 7.73 7.21 6.75
C GLY A 51 6.56 6.85 7.68
N HIS A 52 6.29 5.56 7.92
CA HIS A 52 5.59 5.23 9.15
C HIS A 52 6.43 5.70 10.34
N ILE A 53 5.77 6.25 11.35
CA ILE A 53 6.44 6.80 12.54
C ILE A 53 6.18 5.96 13.79
N ASP A 54 5.48 4.85 13.63
CA ASP A 54 5.17 3.85 14.64
C ASP A 54 5.13 2.46 13.96
N THR A 55 4.92 1.42 14.76
CA THR A 55 4.87 0.01 14.36
C THR A 55 3.96 -0.20 13.16
N VAL A 56 4.48 -0.88 12.12
CA VAL A 56 3.67 -1.42 11.04
C VAL A 56 3.01 -2.70 11.54
N THR A 57 1.68 -2.72 11.51
CA THR A 57 0.86 -3.76 12.13
C THR A 57 0.41 -4.83 11.14
N ASP A 58 0.19 -4.44 9.89
CA ASP A 58 -0.25 -5.34 8.84
C ASP A 58 0.33 -4.95 7.47
N VAL A 59 0.43 -5.92 6.59
CA VAL A 59 0.83 -5.76 5.19
C VAL A 59 -0.07 -6.64 4.34
N VAL A 60 -0.70 -6.06 3.33
CA VAL A 60 -1.45 -6.80 2.32
C VAL A 60 -1.02 -6.36 0.93
N SER A 61 -0.99 -7.30 -0.01
CA SER A 61 -0.57 -7.08 -1.38
C SER A 61 -1.66 -7.49 -2.37
N THR A 62 -1.65 -6.84 -3.53
CA THR A 62 -2.46 -7.24 -4.69
C THR A 62 -1.80 -6.75 -5.98
N VAL A 63 -2.32 -7.18 -7.11
CA VAL A 63 -1.98 -6.60 -8.41
C VAL A 63 -3.19 -5.83 -8.90
N LEU A 64 -3.07 -4.51 -9.00
CA LEU A 64 -4.12 -3.62 -9.44
C LEU A 64 -3.75 -3.04 -10.80
N GLU A 65 -4.52 -3.37 -11.84
CA GLU A 65 -4.28 -2.90 -13.22
C GLU A 65 -2.84 -3.19 -13.71
N GLY A 66 -2.32 -4.38 -13.37
CA GLY A 66 -0.95 -4.78 -13.72
C GLY A 66 0.14 -4.17 -12.84
N THR A 67 -0.21 -3.30 -11.88
CA THR A 67 0.74 -2.74 -10.92
C THR A 67 0.70 -3.53 -9.61
N PRO A 68 1.82 -4.12 -9.17
CA PRO A 68 1.91 -4.70 -7.83
C PRO A 68 1.87 -3.60 -6.77
N ILE A 69 0.89 -3.68 -5.88
CA ILE A 69 0.64 -2.72 -4.80
C ILE A 69 0.75 -3.44 -3.46
N ALA A 70 1.27 -2.75 -2.44
CA ALA A 70 1.05 -3.13 -1.04
C ALA A 70 0.31 -2.03 -0.29
N ALA A 71 -0.54 -2.41 0.66
CA ALA A 71 -1.10 -1.52 1.66
C ALA A 71 -0.60 -1.94 3.04
N THR A 72 -0.23 -0.96 3.86
CA THR A 72 0.29 -1.18 5.21
C THR A 72 -0.49 -0.36 6.22
N THR A 73 -0.91 -0.97 7.32
CA THR A 73 -1.50 -0.29 8.48
C THR A 73 -0.44 -0.07 9.55
N SER A 74 -0.60 0.96 10.37
CA SER A 74 0.33 1.24 11.46
C SER A 74 -0.38 1.87 12.66
N TRP A 75 0.22 1.70 13.83
CA TRP A 75 -0.17 2.42 15.04
C TRP A 75 0.00 3.94 14.93
N ASP A 76 0.67 4.44 13.88
CA ASP A 76 0.71 5.88 13.56
C ASP A 76 -0.63 6.45 13.05
N ASN A 77 -1.70 5.64 13.08
CA ASN A 77 -3.05 5.96 12.61
C ASN A 77 -3.11 6.22 11.11
N THR A 78 -2.24 5.56 10.33
CA THR A 78 -2.23 5.71 8.89
C THR A 78 -2.24 4.37 8.17
N VAL A 79 -2.92 4.39 7.03
CA VAL A 79 -2.76 3.38 5.99
C VAL A 79 -1.92 3.98 4.88
N ARG A 80 -0.88 3.28 4.46
CA ARG A 80 -0.02 3.68 3.34
C ARG A 80 -0.14 2.68 2.22
N VAL A 81 -0.34 3.18 1.00
CA VAL A 81 -0.41 2.39 -0.22
C VAL A 81 0.84 2.66 -1.04
N TRP A 82 1.55 1.61 -1.39
CA TRP A 82 2.84 1.64 -2.05
C TRP A 82 2.75 0.97 -3.42
N ASP A 83 3.29 1.64 -4.43
CA ASP A 83 3.64 0.99 -5.68
C ASP A 83 4.96 0.25 -5.48
N LEU A 84 4.93 -1.07 -5.59
CA LEU A 84 6.10 -1.91 -5.31
C LEU A 84 7.15 -1.88 -6.43
N ARG A 85 6.74 -1.51 -7.65
CA ARG A 85 7.65 -1.36 -8.79
C ARG A 85 8.43 -0.07 -8.70
N SER A 86 7.73 1.05 -8.50
CA SER A 86 8.40 2.35 -8.35
C SER A 86 8.93 2.57 -6.94
N ARG A 87 8.50 1.76 -5.96
CA ARG A 87 8.82 1.86 -4.54
C ARG A 87 8.43 3.22 -3.94
N LYS A 88 7.38 3.82 -4.49
CA LYS A 88 6.85 5.11 -4.05
C LYS A 88 5.55 4.95 -3.28
N LEU A 89 5.36 5.84 -2.30
CA LEU A 89 4.08 6.04 -1.65
C LEU A 89 3.11 6.62 -2.67
N VAL A 90 2.03 5.90 -2.96
CA VAL A 90 0.95 6.33 -3.85
C VAL A 90 -0.09 7.10 -3.06
N GLN A 91 -0.46 6.60 -1.89
CA GLN A 91 -1.49 7.21 -1.06
C GLN A 91 -1.17 7.06 0.43
N LYS A 92 -1.40 8.12 1.19
CA LYS A 92 -1.48 8.08 2.65
C LYS A 92 -2.91 8.40 3.06
N LEU A 93 -3.48 7.58 3.94
CA LEU A 93 -4.82 7.76 4.48
C LEU A 93 -4.72 7.92 5.99
N ILE A 94 -5.47 8.87 6.55
CA ILE A 94 -5.64 8.97 8.00
C ILE A 94 -6.74 7.98 8.39
N ALA A 95 -6.36 7.01 9.21
CA ALA A 95 -7.17 5.87 9.58
C ALA A 95 -6.95 5.58 11.07
N PRO A 96 -7.64 6.33 11.96
CA PRO A 96 -7.49 6.15 13.40
C PRO A 96 -7.78 4.72 13.82
N SER A 97 -6.93 4.16 14.69
CA SER A 97 -7.06 2.79 15.21
C SER A 97 -7.04 1.70 14.13
N CYS A 98 -6.35 1.95 13.00
CA CYS A 98 -6.18 0.91 11.98
C CYS A 98 -5.27 -0.21 12.48
N GLN A 99 -5.66 -1.47 12.24
CA GLN A 99 -4.88 -2.60 12.73
C GLN A 99 -4.69 -3.74 11.73
N GLY A 100 -5.74 -4.11 10.98
CA GLY A 100 -5.66 -5.13 9.95
C GLY A 100 -6.31 -4.65 8.66
N ALA A 101 -5.90 -5.24 7.54
CA ALA A 101 -6.42 -4.92 6.23
C ALA A 101 -6.58 -6.18 5.36
N CYS A 102 -7.35 -6.07 4.29
CA CYS A 102 -7.36 -7.04 3.21
C CYS A 102 -7.79 -6.41 1.89
N PHE A 103 -7.43 -7.05 0.78
CA PHE A 103 -8.01 -6.72 -0.51
C PHE A 103 -9.18 -7.66 -0.81
N THR A 104 -10.26 -7.08 -1.33
CA THR A 104 -11.33 -7.84 -1.98
C THR A 104 -10.89 -8.31 -3.38
N ASN A 105 -11.59 -9.30 -3.94
CA ASN A 105 -11.29 -9.84 -5.28
C ASN A 105 -11.35 -8.79 -6.42
N ASN A 106 -12.05 -7.67 -6.22
CA ASN A 106 -12.10 -6.57 -7.18
C ASN A 106 -11.15 -5.42 -6.85
N GLY A 107 -10.16 -5.66 -5.97
CA GLY A 107 -9.09 -4.72 -5.66
C GLY A 107 -9.46 -3.58 -4.71
N ARG A 108 -10.62 -3.62 -4.05
CA ARG A 108 -10.96 -2.66 -2.98
C ARG A 108 -10.21 -3.02 -1.72
N LEU A 109 -9.66 -2.01 -1.05
CA LEU A 109 -8.98 -2.16 0.23
C LEU A 109 -10.00 -2.08 1.36
N VAL A 110 -10.02 -3.08 2.24
CA VAL A 110 -10.80 -3.09 3.48
C VAL A 110 -9.84 -2.94 4.64
N VAL A 111 -10.17 -2.06 5.59
CA VAL A 111 -9.33 -1.77 6.75
C VAL A 111 -10.19 -1.84 8.01
N GLY A 112 -9.75 -2.60 9.01
CA GLY A 112 -10.34 -2.58 10.35
C GLY A 112 -9.88 -1.35 11.12
N LEU A 113 -10.82 -0.64 11.75
CA LEU A 113 -10.65 0.62 12.48
C LEU A 113 -11.28 0.50 13.87
N GLY A 114 -10.53 0.01 14.86
CA GLY A 114 -11.07 -0.23 16.20
C GLY A 114 -12.28 -1.17 16.20
N ARG A 115 -13.49 -0.64 16.33
CA ARG A 115 -14.76 -1.41 16.31
C ARG A 115 -15.45 -1.45 14.95
N ASP A 116 -14.97 -0.67 13.99
CA ASP A 116 -15.57 -0.50 12.68
C ASP A 116 -14.64 -1.04 11.57
N LEU A 117 -15.15 -1.06 10.35
CA LEU A 117 -14.35 -1.30 9.15
C LEU A 117 -14.67 -0.24 8.08
N ALA A 118 -13.65 0.11 7.29
CA ALA A 118 -13.80 0.97 6.13
C ALA A 118 -13.52 0.17 4.85
N VAL A 119 -14.32 0.39 3.82
CA VAL A 119 -14.06 -0.09 2.46
C VAL A 119 -13.65 1.10 1.61
N LEU A 120 -12.44 1.05 1.09
CA LEU A 120 -11.81 2.12 0.35
C LEU A 120 -11.82 1.78 -1.15
N HIS A 121 -12.29 2.74 -1.93
CA HIS A 121 -12.28 2.68 -3.38
C HIS A 121 -11.28 3.71 -3.88
N ARG A 122 -10.53 3.37 -4.94
CA ARG A 122 -9.80 4.41 -5.67
C ARG A 122 -10.84 5.31 -6.35
N ASN A 123 -10.74 6.62 -6.16
CA ASN A 123 -11.42 7.55 -7.05
C ASN A 123 -10.64 7.58 -8.36
N GLN A 124 -11.19 7.01 -9.42
CA GLN A 124 -10.70 7.34 -10.75
C GLN A 124 -11.12 8.78 -11.02
N ALA A 125 -10.16 9.69 -11.14
CA ALA A 125 -10.43 10.94 -11.83
C ALA A 125 -10.83 10.56 -13.25
N SER A 126 -12.10 10.71 -13.61
CA SER A 126 -12.55 10.55 -15.00
C SER A 126 -11.75 11.55 -15.85
N PRO A 127 -10.94 11.10 -16.82
CA PRO A 127 -10.33 12.02 -17.76
C PRO A 127 -11.46 12.48 -18.70
N GLY A 128 -12.06 13.65 -18.44
CA GLY A 128 -13.03 14.22 -19.39
C GLY A 128 -14.14 15.15 -18.90
N GLN A 129 -14.28 15.46 -17.61
CA GLN A 129 -15.15 16.58 -17.21
C GLN A 129 -14.34 17.88 -17.28
N GLY A 130 -14.01 18.29 -18.51
CA GLY A 130 -13.63 19.66 -18.79
C GLY A 130 -14.83 20.55 -18.47
N TYR A 131 -14.61 21.57 -17.65
CA TYR A 131 -15.57 22.66 -17.49
C TYR A 131 -15.89 23.18 -18.90
N GLY A 132 -17.12 22.94 -19.37
CA GLY A 132 -17.59 23.50 -20.62
C GLY A 132 -17.42 25.02 -20.54
N ALA A 133 -16.65 25.58 -21.48
CA ALA A 133 -16.56 27.02 -21.61
C ALA A 133 -17.98 27.59 -21.76
N PRO A 134 -18.33 28.70 -21.08
CA PRO A 134 -19.65 29.29 -21.23
C PRO A 134 -19.88 29.67 -22.69
N THR A 135 -21.00 29.22 -23.24
CA THR A 135 -21.47 29.57 -24.58
C THR A 135 -21.59 31.09 -24.65
N PRO A 136 -20.95 31.79 -25.61
CA PRO A 136 -21.15 33.22 -25.75
C PRO A 136 -22.60 33.50 -26.13
N LEU A 137 -23.26 34.41 -25.41
CA LEU A 137 -24.56 34.93 -25.80
C LEU A 137 -24.41 35.72 -27.10
N SER A 138 -25.23 35.40 -28.09
CA SER A 138 -25.35 36.18 -29.32
C SER A 138 -25.94 37.56 -28.99
N PRO A 139 -25.39 38.67 -29.51
CA PRO A 139 -26.02 39.98 -29.38
C PRO A 139 -27.17 40.11 -30.39
N ASP A 140 -28.31 40.60 -29.91
CA ASP A 140 -29.44 41.11 -30.70
C ASP A 140 -29.07 42.40 -31.46
#